data_AF-A0A1F7LW23-F1
#
_entry.id   AF-A0A1F7LW23-F1
#
_cell.length_a   1.000
_cell.length_b   1.000
_cell.length_c   1.000
_cell.angle_alpha   90.00
_cell.angle_beta   90.00
_cell.angle_gamma   90.00
#
_symmetry.space_group_name_H-M   'P 1'
#
loop_
_entity.id
_entity.type
_entity.pdbx_description
1 polymer ?
#
loop_
_entity_poly.entity_id
_entity_poly.type
_entity_poly.pdbx_seq_one_letter_code
_entity_poly.pdbx_strand_id
1 'polypeptide(L)'
;MAQHASLTPERWAGFSVDQQVLMIGNEMNRAAKLGDARDRGRLRSAYERVFQLVDLTVQVQARRSLRRELLRWRDLIAALYVAPESDPDAHAAAFRCLLRFTPEASKQLSALSPPPRGRDAGPG
;
A
#
# COMPACT_ATOMS: atom_id res chain seq x y z
N MET A 1 -26.75 -13.82 -0.39
CA MET A 1 -26.03 -13.41 -1.62
C MET A 1 -24.58 -13.15 -1.23
N ALA A 2 -23.66 -14.08 -1.53
CA ALA A 2 -22.26 -13.98 -1.13
C ALA A 2 -21.47 -13.09 -2.10
N GLN A 3 -21.63 -11.76 -2.00
CA GLN A 3 -20.76 -10.80 -2.70
C GLN A 3 -19.52 -10.55 -1.85
N HIS A 4 -18.55 -11.46 -1.92
CA HIS A 4 -17.11 -11.21 -1.79
C HIS A 4 -16.44 -12.57 -2.05
N ALA A 5 -16.20 -12.91 -3.31
CA ALA A 5 -15.36 -14.05 -3.62
C ALA A 5 -13.96 -13.75 -3.07
N SER A 6 -13.60 -14.42 -1.97
CA SER A 6 -12.24 -14.37 -1.43
C SER A 6 -11.28 -14.74 -2.55
N LEU A 7 -10.32 -13.84 -2.83
CA LEU A 7 -9.34 -14.08 -3.87
C LEU A 7 -8.48 -15.28 -3.47
N THR A 8 -8.46 -16.35 -4.28
CA THR A 8 -7.66 -17.54 -3.98
C THR A 8 -6.20 -17.34 -4.39
N PRO A 9 -5.24 -18.07 -3.80
CA PRO A 9 -3.84 -18.03 -4.21
C PRO A 9 -3.65 -18.34 -5.69
N GLU A 10 -4.40 -19.29 -6.25
CA GLU A 10 -4.30 -19.70 -7.66
C GLU A 10 -4.74 -18.57 -8.59
N ARG A 11 -5.85 -17.89 -8.26
CA ARG A 11 -6.30 -16.71 -9.01
C ARG A 11 -5.31 -15.55 -8.85
N TRP A 12 -4.73 -15.39 -7.66
CA TRP A 12 -3.75 -14.33 -7.40
C TRP A 12 -2.45 -14.52 -8.18
N ALA A 13 -1.98 -15.77 -8.30
CA ALA A 13 -0.79 -16.12 -9.06
C ALA A 13 -0.91 -15.81 -10.56
N GLY A 14 -2.13 -15.65 -11.08
CA GLY A 14 -2.38 -15.23 -12.46
C GLY A 14 -2.05 -13.77 -12.75
N PHE A 15 -1.90 -12.92 -11.72
CA PHE A 15 -1.48 -11.53 -11.89
C PHE A 15 0.04 -11.42 -11.89
N SER A 16 0.58 -10.50 -12.70
CA SER A 16 2.00 -10.16 -12.65
C SER A 16 2.36 -9.54 -11.30
N VAL A 17 3.63 -9.62 -10.91
CA VAL A 17 4.11 -8.99 -9.66
C VAL A 17 3.82 -7.48 -9.66
N ASP A 18 3.93 -6.81 -10.81
CA ASP A 18 3.57 -5.40 -10.95
C ASP A 18 2.10 -5.15 -10.62
N GLN A 19 1.20 -5.97 -11.16
CA GLN A 19 -0.24 -5.88 -10.88
C GLN A 19 -0.53 -6.13 -9.40
N GLN A 20 0.09 -7.16 -8.81
CA GLN A 20 -0.08 -7.48 -7.39
C GLN A 20 0.36 -6.30 -6.50
N VAL A 21 1.53 -5.71 -6.78
CA VAL A 21 2.05 -4.54 -6.04
C VAL A 21 1.16 -3.32 -6.24
N LEU A 22 0.69 -3.04 -7.45
CA LEU A 22 -0.23 -1.92 -7.72
C LEU A 22 -1.59 -2.10 -7.04
N MET A 23 -2.11 -3.32 -6.97
CA MET A 23 -3.35 -3.61 -6.25
C MET A 23 -3.21 -3.42 -4.74
N ILE A 24 -2.08 -3.83 -4.15
CA ILE A 24 -1.75 -3.46 -2.76
C ILE A 24 -1.64 -1.93 -2.64
N GLY A 25 -1.03 -1.27 -3.62
CA GLY A 25 -0.91 0.20 -3.66
C GLY A 25 -2.25 0.92 -3.69
N ASN A 26 -3.25 0.40 -4.40
CA ASN A 26 -4.60 0.97 -4.41
C ASN A 26 -5.25 0.95 -3.02
N GLU A 27 -4.99 -0.11 -2.25
CA GLU A 27 -5.46 -0.26 -0.88
C GLU A 27 -4.75 0.70 0.08
N MET A 28 -3.44 0.90 -0.09
CA MET A 28 -2.68 1.95 0.61
C MET A 28 -3.23 3.34 0.31
N ASN A 29 -3.47 3.66 -0.98
CA ASN A 29 -4.03 4.94 -1.38
C ASN A 29 -5.46 5.15 -0.84
N ARG A 30 -6.25 4.08 -0.67
CA ARG A 30 -7.55 4.15 0.01
C ARG A 30 -7.39 4.50 1.49
N ALA A 31 -6.46 3.85 2.18
CA ALA A 31 -6.15 4.13 3.58
C ALA A 31 -5.69 5.58 3.80
N ALA A 32 -4.88 6.15 2.91
CA ALA A 32 -4.41 7.54 2.99
C ALA A 32 -5.55 8.57 3.05
N LYS A 33 -6.73 8.25 2.50
CA LYS A 33 -7.92 9.14 2.48
C LYS A 33 -8.76 9.07 3.77
N LEU A 34 -8.40 8.20 4.72
CA LEU A 34 -9.22 7.84 5.89
C LEU A 34 -8.56 8.25 7.23
N GLY A 35 -7.74 9.30 7.23
CA GLY A 35 -6.89 9.69 8.36
C GLY A 35 -7.59 10.30 9.58
N ASP A 36 -8.90 10.60 9.52
CA ASP A 36 -9.67 11.21 10.61
C ASP A 36 -10.16 10.15 11.63
N ALA A 37 -10.32 10.54 12.90
CA ALA A 37 -10.76 9.68 14.00
C ALA A 37 -12.11 8.98 13.73
N ARG A 38 -12.98 9.60 12.94
CA ARG A 38 -14.29 9.05 12.52
C ARG A 38 -14.17 7.88 11.53
N ASP A 39 -13.06 7.79 10.81
CA ASP A 39 -12.82 6.77 9.79
C ASP A 39 -11.91 5.63 10.27
N ARG A 40 -11.55 5.57 11.57
CA ARG A 40 -10.65 4.55 12.12
C ARG A 40 -11.04 3.10 11.77
N GLY A 41 -12.33 2.77 11.82
CA GLY A 41 -12.81 1.44 11.43
C GLY A 41 -12.54 1.13 9.95
N ARG A 42 -12.74 2.12 9.07
CA ARG A 42 -12.50 1.98 7.63
C ARG A 42 -11.02 1.94 7.29
N LEU A 43 -10.20 2.72 7.99
CA LEU A 43 -8.75 2.67 7.91
C LEU A 43 -8.24 1.26 8.28
N ARG A 44 -8.76 0.69 9.37
CA ARG A 44 -8.43 -0.66 9.82
C ARG A 44 -8.77 -1.72 8.75
N SER A 45 -9.97 -1.66 8.18
CA SER A 45 -10.38 -2.55 7.09
C SER A 45 -9.52 -2.38 5.82
N ALA A 46 -9.01 -1.17 5.55
CA ALA A 46 -8.07 -0.95 4.45
C ALA A 46 -6.73 -1.65 4.69
N TYR A 47 -6.17 -1.54 5.90
CA TYR A 47 -4.96 -2.28 6.26
C TYR A 47 -5.16 -3.80 6.32
N GLU A 48 -6.32 -4.30 6.78
CA GLU A 48 -6.66 -5.73 6.71
C GLU A 48 -6.63 -6.25 5.28
N ARG A 49 -7.15 -5.45 4.34
CA ARG A 49 -7.07 -5.79 2.92
C ARG A 49 -5.63 -5.76 2.39
N VAL A 50 -4.82 -4.80 2.83
CA VAL A 50 -3.37 -4.77 2.53
C VAL A 50 -2.69 -6.05 3.01
N PHE A 51 -2.90 -6.47 4.26
CA PHE A 51 -2.32 -7.72 4.79
C PHE A 51 -2.73 -8.93 3.96
N GLN A 52 -4.01 -9.05 3.64
CA GLN A 52 -4.50 -10.17 2.83
C GLN A 52 -3.79 -10.26 1.47
N LEU A 53 -3.63 -9.13 0.78
CA LEU A 53 -2.99 -9.09 -0.53
C LEU A 53 -1.47 -9.34 -0.45
N VAL A 54 -0.80 -8.81 0.58
CA VAL A 54 0.62 -9.08 0.84
C VAL A 54 0.84 -10.56 1.13
N ASP A 55 0.00 -11.16 1.98
CA ASP A 55 0.13 -12.57 2.38
C ASP A 55 -0.12 -13.49 1.18
N LEU A 56 -1.13 -13.19 0.34
CA LEU A 56 -1.33 -13.87 -0.95
C LEU A 56 -0.10 -13.71 -1.86
N THR A 57 0.48 -12.52 -1.94
CA THR A 57 1.67 -12.25 -2.77
C THR A 57 2.87 -13.06 -2.26
N VAL A 58 3.09 -13.09 -0.95
CA VAL A 58 4.13 -13.89 -0.29
C VAL A 58 3.97 -15.38 -0.58
N GLN A 59 2.73 -15.89 -0.54
CA GLN A 59 2.43 -17.30 -0.77
C GLN A 59 2.75 -17.74 -2.22
N VAL A 60 2.43 -16.91 -3.21
CA VAL A 60 2.61 -17.27 -4.63
C VAL A 60 3.96 -16.85 -5.19
N GLN A 61 4.77 -16.11 -4.42
CA GLN A 61 6.05 -15.57 -4.89
C GLN A 61 7.18 -16.60 -4.83
N ALA A 62 7.72 -16.96 -6.00
CA ALA A 62 8.87 -17.85 -6.14
C ALA A 62 10.19 -17.21 -5.67
N ARG A 63 10.37 -15.89 -5.86
CA ARG A 63 11.62 -15.18 -5.53
C ARG A 63 11.75 -14.96 -4.02
N ARG A 64 12.65 -15.73 -3.39
CA ARG A 64 12.92 -15.64 -1.93
C ARG A 64 13.34 -14.24 -1.46
N SER A 65 14.10 -13.49 -2.26
CA SER A 65 14.50 -12.12 -1.92
C SER A 65 13.30 -11.19 -1.78
N LEU A 66 12.44 -11.14 -2.80
CA LEU A 66 11.22 -10.33 -2.79
C LEU A 66 10.27 -10.75 -1.68
N ARG A 67 10.12 -12.06 -1.43
CA ARG A 67 9.31 -12.57 -0.31
C ARG A 67 9.77 -12.03 1.05
N ARG A 68 11.09 -11.97 1.28
CA ARG A 68 11.65 -11.39 2.52
C ARG A 68 11.36 -9.90 2.63
N GLU A 69 11.52 -9.14 1.55
CA GLU A 69 11.24 -7.70 1.56
C GLU A 69 9.75 -7.41 1.75
N LEU A 70 8.85 -8.21 1.17
CA LEU A 70 7.41 -8.13 1.43
C LEU A 70 7.07 -8.38 2.89
N LEU A 71 7.70 -9.38 3.53
CA LEU A 71 7.49 -9.66 4.96
C LEU A 71 8.02 -8.52 5.85
N ARG A 72 9.19 -7.95 5.54
CA ARG A 72 9.71 -6.77 6.26
C ARG A 72 8.81 -5.56 6.07
N TRP A 73 8.30 -5.34 4.86
CA TRP A 73 7.38 -4.26 4.56
C TRP A 73 6.04 -4.44 5.27
N ARG A 74 5.56 -5.68 5.38
CA ARG A 74 4.35 -6.04 6.15
C ARG A 74 4.45 -5.60 7.60
N ASP A 75 5.64 -5.67 8.21
CA ASP A 75 5.86 -5.21 9.58
C ASP A 75 5.67 -3.68 9.73
N LEU A 76 5.99 -2.90 8.69
CA LEU A 76 5.69 -1.46 8.68
C LEU A 76 4.19 -1.19 8.74
N ILE A 77 3.40 -1.97 7.99
CA ILE A 77 1.93 -1.88 8.02
C ILE A 77 1.37 -2.39 9.36
N ALA A 78 1.99 -3.42 9.95
CA ALA A 78 1.63 -3.90 11.29
C ALA A 78 1.78 -2.80 12.34
N ALA A 79 2.88 -2.04 12.30
CA ALA A 79 3.08 -0.90 13.19
C ALA A 79 1.97 0.16 13.03
N LEU A 80 1.63 0.52 11.78
CA LEU A 80 0.54 1.48 11.48
C LEU A 80 -0.83 0.97 11.92
N TYR A 81 -1.06 -0.34 11.85
CA TYR A 81 -2.35 -0.96 12.19
C TYR A 81 -2.64 -0.96 13.69
N VAL A 82 -1.60 -1.18 14.52
CA VAL A 82 -1.73 -1.24 15.97
C VAL A 82 -1.53 0.11 16.66
N ALA A 83 -1.07 1.13 15.92
CA ALA A 83 -0.88 2.47 16.44
C ALA A 83 -2.21 3.06 16.98
N PRO A 84 -2.18 3.78 18.11
CA PRO A 84 -3.39 4.36 18.70
C PRO A 84 -4.00 5.47 17.83
N GLU A 85 -3.16 6.14 17.06
CA GLU A 85 -3.48 7.26 16.17
C GLU A 85 -2.91 7.00 14.77
N SER A 86 -3.52 7.65 13.76
CA SER A 86 -3.03 7.60 12.39
C SER A 86 -1.73 8.41 12.27
N ASP A 87 -0.75 7.85 11.57
CA ASP A 87 0.49 8.53 11.20
C ASP A 87 0.57 8.64 9.67
N PRO A 88 0.14 9.78 9.09
CA PRO A 88 0.16 9.99 7.64
C PRO A 88 1.57 9.96 7.03
N ASP A 89 2.58 10.38 7.77
CA ASP A 89 3.96 10.45 7.27
C ASP A 89 4.57 9.04 7.22
N ALA A 90 4.40 8.24 8.27
CA ALA A 90 4.81 6.85 8.29
C ALA A 90 4.01 6.03 7.25
N HIS A 91 2.71 6.30 7.08
CA HIS A 91 1.91 5.72 6.00
C HIS A 91 2.49 6.05 4.63
N ALA A 92 2.78 7.32 4.36
CA ALA A 92 3.33 7.76 3.08
C ALA A 92 4.72 7.15 2.84
N ALA A 93 5.56 7.03 3.87
CA ALA A 93 6.86 6.37 3.77
C ALA A 93 6.72 4.89 3.41
N ALA A 94 5.82 4.15 4.09
CA ALA A 94 5.52 2.76 3.79
C ALA A 94 4.97 2.61 2.35
N PHE A 95 4.05 3.48 1.93
CA PHE A 95 3.48 3.43 0.59
C PHE A 95 4.55 3.68 -0.50
N ARG A 96 5.40 4.70 -0.33
CA ARG A 96 6.51 4.93 -1.27
C ARG A 96 7.51 3.77 -1.27
N CYS A 97 7.71 3.08 -0.15
CA CYS A 97 8.56 1.89 -0.08
C CYS A 97 7.98 0.75 -0.94
N LEU A 98 6.68 0.46 -0.82
CA LEU A 98 5.97 -0.56 -1.61
C LEU A 98 6.16 -0.33 -3.12
N LEU A 99 5.96 0.91 -3.57
CA LEU A 99 6.04 1.25 -4.98
C LEU A 99 7.44 1.01 -5.58
N ARG A 100 8.48 0.98 -4.74
CA ARG A 100 9.86 0.68 -5.19
C ARG A 100 10.13 -0.81 -5.41
N PHE A 101 9.21 -1.70 -5.06
CA PHE A 101 9.41 -3.15 -5.26
C PHE A 101 9.41 -3.55 -6.73
N THR A 102 8.82 -2.74 -7.61
CA THR A 102 8.91 -2.97 -9.05
C THR A 102 9.13 -1.68 -9.84
N PRO A 103 9.78 -1.77 -11.02
CA PRO A 103 9.96 -0.62 -11.89
C PRO A 103 8.63 0.00 -12.33
N GLU A 104 7.61 -0.82 -12.60
CA GLU A 104 6.30 -0.33 -13.05
C GLU A 104 5.58 0.45 -11.94
N ALA A 105 5.55 -0.10 -10.72
CA ALA A 105 4.94 0.58 -9.58
C ALA A 105 5.69 1.87 -9.21
N SER A 106 7.01 1.91 -9.41
CA SER A 106 7.84 3.10 -9.12
C SER A 106 7.44 4.32 -9.92
N LYS A 107 6.84 4.14 -11.12
CA LYS A 107 6.31 5.24 -11.92
C LYS A 107 5.23 6.05 -11.21
N GLN A 108 4.50 5.42 -10.27
CA GLN A 108 3.46 6.11 -9.48
C GLN A 108 4.06 7.13 -8.49
N LEU A 109 5.35 7.06 -8.17
CA LEU A 109 5.99 8.00 -7.25
C LEU A 109 5.96 9.45 -7.77
N SER A 110 5.96 9.66 -9.09
CA SER A 110 5.85 11.00 -9.67
C SER A 110 4.52 11.67 -9.36
N ALA A 111 3.44 10.88 -9.29
CA ALA A 111 2.10 11.36 -8.96
C ALA A 111 1.89 11.60 -7.45
N LEU A 112 2.77 11.06 -6.60
CA LEU A 112 2.72 11.23 -5.14
C LEU A 112 3.58 12.39 -4.62
N SER A 113 4.46 12.95 -5.46
CA SER A 113 5.13 14.20 -5.13
C SER A 113 4.09 15.33 -5.12
N PRO A 114 4.06 16.20 -4.10
CA PRO A 114 3.26 17.41 -4.20
C PRO A 114 3.66 18.16 -5.49
N PRO A 115 2.72 18.80 -6.20
CA PRO A 115 3.08 19.66 -7.32
C PRO A 115 4.16 20.65 -6.83
N PRO A 116 5.13 21.02 -7.66
CA PRO A 116 6.12 22.02 -7.28
C PRO A 116 5.33 23.21 -6.74
N ARG A 117 5.55 23.57 -5.46
CA ARG A 117 4.95 24.78 -4.91
C ARG A 117 5.36 25.89 -5.85
N GLY A 118 4.36 26.48 -6.52
CA GLY A 118 4.60 27.56 -7.47
C GLY A 118 5.49 28.58 -6.78
N ARG A 119 6.56 28.99 -7.48
CA ARG A 119 7.47 30.03 -6.99
C ARG A 119 6.62 31.14 -6.40
N ASP A 120 6.85 31.45 -5.13
CA ASP A 120 6.32 32.65 -4.51
C ASP A 120 6.56 33.79 -5.49
N ALA A 121 5.47 34.36 -6.00
CA ALA A 121 5.53 35.66 -6.66
C ALA A 121 5.95 36.64 -5.56
N GLY A 122 7.26 36.84 -5.43
CA GLY A 122 7.81 37.88 -4.59
C GLY A 122 7.23 39.22 -5.05
N PRO A 123 6.82 40.10 -4.12
CA PRO A 123 6.36 41.43 -4.49
C PRO A 123 7.60 42.23 -4.93
N GLY A 124 7.60 42.66 -6.18
CA GLY A 124 8.57 43.60 -6.75
C GLY A 124 7.84 44.58 -7.65
#